data_AF-A0A3C1ETR6-F1
#
_entry.id   AF-A0A3C1ETR6-F1
#
_cell.length_a   1.000
_cell.length_b   1.000
_cell.length_c   1.000
_cell.angle_alpha   90.00
_cell.angle_beta   90.00
_cell.angle_gamma   90.00
#
_symmetry.space_group_name_H-M   'P 1'
#
loop_
_entity.id
_entity.type
_entity.pdbx_description
1 polymer ?
#
loop_
_entity_poly.entity_id
_entity_poly.type
_entity_poly.pdbx_seq_one_letter_code
_entity_poly.pdbx_strand_id
1 'polypeptide(L)'
;MSKLLRRALKISIVPAILLIAGKFIGILCTSIIYNLNFQISNDLNGLFSVQIYFPDASTTLFVNSISNLVMVVFLALPLAYFIIKTTLYHTIANNPRTIVKMTRFNMLKWITAKDTSFLTMFIWCAFLWIASGVTIAHTLQGSTYSWVGIVAGSLALIASLFTIKTFEIETDNIYPREHKYY
;
A
#
# COMPACT_ATOMS: atom_id res chain seq x y z
N MET A 1 -1.04 13.63 -24.77
CA MET A 1 -0.68 12.65 -23.70
C MET A 1 -0.50 11.28 -24.31
N SER A 2 0.57 10.55 -23.98
CA SER A 2 0.71 9.15 -24.44
C SER A 2 -0.36 8.25 -23.80
N LYS A 3 -0.77 7.19 -24.50
CA LYS A 3 -1.79 6.24 -24.02
C LYS A 3 -1.40 5.59 -22.67
N LEU A 4 -0.10 5.37 -22.46
CA LEU A 4 0.45 4.82 -21.21
C LEU A 4 0.29 5.77 -20.04
N LEU A 5 0.62 7.05 -20.21
CA LEU A 5 0.52 8.05 -19.14
C LEU A 5 -0.93 8.23 -18.69
N ARG A 6 -1.88 8.27 -19.64
CA ARG A 6 -3.31 8.33 -19.32
C ARG A 6 -3.79 7.12 -18.51
N ARG A 7 -3.26 5.92 -18.81
CA ARG A 7 -3.61 4.69 -18.09
C ARG A 7 -3.02 4.69 -16.68
N ALA A 8 -1.76 5.08 -16.52
CA ALA A 8 -1.11 5.19 -15.22
C ALA A 8 -1.86 6.17 -14.30
N LEU A 9 -2.24 7.33 -14.82
CA LEU A 9 -3.04 8.32 -14.09
C LEU A 9 -4.39 7.77 -13.62
N LYS A 10 -5.10 7.02 -14.48
CA LYS A 10 -6.37 6.40 -14.06
C LYS A 10 -6.18 5.40 -12.93
N ILE A 11 -5.08 4.64 -12.96
CA ILE A 11 -4.77 3.64 -11.94
C ILE A 11 -4.32 4.31 -10.63
N SER A 12 -3.66 5.46 -10.68
CA SER A 12 -3.15 6.16 -9.50
C SER A 12 -4.23 6.87 -8.67
N ILE A 13 -5.41 7.14 -9.23
CA ILE A 13 -6.48 7.85 -8.52
C ILE A 13 -6.91 7.08 -7.25
N VAL A 14 -7.10 5.77 -7.35
CA VAL A 14 -7.56 4.94 -6.23
C VAL A 14 -6.55 4.92 -5.07
N PRO A 15 -5.26 4.58 -5.26
CA PRO A 15 -4.29 4.63 -4.16
C PRO A 15 -4.08 6.04 -3.61
N ALA A 16 -4.19 7.10 -4.43
CA ALA A 16 -4.13 8.47 -3.94
C ALA A 16 -5.30 8.81 -2.98
N ILE A 17 -6.53 8.43 -3.34
CA ILE A 17 -7.71 8.60 -2.48
C ILE A 17 -7.53 7.82 -1.19
N LEU A 18 -7.08 6.56 -1.27
CA LEU A 18 -6.85 5.71 -0.10
C LEU A 18 -5.76 6.24 0.83
N LEU A 19 -4.73 6.90 0.30
CA LEU A 19 -3.69 7.51 1.12
C LEU A 19 -4.29 8.61 2.01
N ILE A 20 -5.05 9.53 1.41
CA ILE A 20 -5.66 10.65 2.14
C ILE A 20 -6.76 10.13 3.08
N ALA A 21 -7.66 9.29 2.56
CA ALA A 21 -8.78 8.74 3.31
C ALA A 21 -8.30 7.86 4.47
N GLY A 22 -7.28 7.01 4.26
CA GLY A 22 -6.73 6.14 5.28
C GLY A 22 -6.18 6.92 6.47
N LYS A 23 -5.47 8.03 6.22
CA LYS A 23 -5.00 8.91 7.30
C LYS A 23 -6.16 9.58 8.03
N PHE A 24 -7.12 10.14 7.30
CA PHE A 24 -8.27 10.83 7.89
C PHE A 24 -9.15 9.89 8.72
N ILE A 25 -9.47 8.71 8.19
CA ILE A 25 -10.19 7.65 8.90
C ILE A 25 -9.39 7.20 10.14
N GLY A 26 -8.07 7.06 10.02
CA GLY A 26 -7.22 6.73 11.16
C GLY A 26 -7.34 7.75 12.30
N ILE A 27 -7.37 9.05 11.99
CA ILE A 27 -7.55 10.11 12.99
C ILE A 27 -8.96 10.03 13.61
N LEU A 28 -10.01 9.90 12.79
CA LEU A 28 -11.38 9.84 13.29
C LEU A 28 -11.65 8.59 14.14
N CYS A 29 -11.28 7.40 13.64
CA CYS A 29 -11.49 6.15 14.35
C CYS A 29 -10.76 6.14 15.69
N THR A 30 -9.51 6.61 15.74
CA THR A 30 -8.78 6.69 17.01
C THR A 30 -9.41 7.68 17.98
N SER A 31 -9.83 8.84 17.49
CA SER A 31 -10.49 9.85 18.33
C SER A 31 -11.80 9.32 18.94
N ILE A 32 -12.60 8.57 18.16
CA ILE A 32 -13.86 7.98 18.62
C ILE A 32 -13.63 6.83 19.60
N ILE A 33 -12.74 5.89 19.28
CA ILE A 33 -12.48 4.69 20.09
C ILE A 33 -11.93 5.07 21.47
N TYR A 34 -11.03 6.05 21.53
CA TYR A 34 -10.38 6.48 22.77
C TYR A 34 -11.07 7.70 23.41
N ASN A 35 -12.21 8.13 22.86
CA ASN A 35 -13.01 9.26 23.34
C ASN A 35 -12.17 10.52 23.60
N LEU A 36 -11.32 10.87 22.62
CA LEU A 36 -10.36 11.96 22.73
C LEU A 36 -11.03 13.31 22.45
N ASN A 37 -10.80 14.28 23.31
CA ASN A 37 -11.23 15.66 23.09
C ASN A 37 -10.36 16.29 22.00
N PHE A 38 -10.96 16.54 20.84
CA PHE A 38 -10.32 17.27 19.74
C PHE A 38 -10.97 18.63 19.55
N GLN A 39 -10.16 19.62 19.18
CA GLN A 39 -10.62 20.95 18.81
C GLN A 39 -10.28 21.19 17.33
N ILE A 40 -11.21 21.77 16.60
CA ILE A 40 -10.96 22.22 15.23
C ILE A 40 -10.73 23.73 15.31
N SER A 41 -9.52 24.17 15.03
CA SER A 41 -9.23 25.60 14.92
C SER A 41 -8.61 25.91 13.56
N ASN A 42 -8.83 27.14 13.12
CA ASN A 42 -8.15 27.66 11.94
C ASN A 42 -6.82 28.26 12.38
N ASP A 43 -5.72 27.71 11.88
CA ASP A 43 -4.40 28.30 12.05
C ASP A 43 -4.11 29.21 10.84
N LEU A 44 -3.83 30.48 11.12
CA LEU A 44 -3.51 31.46 10.07
C LEU A 44 -2.05 31.33 9.60
N ASN A 45 -1.19 30.60 10.32
CA ASN A 45 0.24 30.46 10.03
C ASN A 45 0.64 29.07 9.50
N GLY A 46 -0.26 28.10 9.49
CA GLY A 46 0.01 26.75 8.98
C GLY A 46 -0.20 26.62 7.47
N LEU A 47 0.43 25.61 6.84
CA LEU A 47 0.22 25.27 5.42
C LEU A 47 -1.23 24.87 5.10
N PHE A 48 -2.00 24.44 6.11
CA PHE A 48 -3.41 24.08 5.99
C PHE A 48 -4.25 24.93 6.95
N SER A 49 -5.35 25.47 6.43
CA SER A 49 -6.25 26.34 7.20
C SER A 49 -6.95 25.59 8.32
N VAL A 50 -7.48 24.38 8.06
CA VAL A 50 -8.19 23.59 9.07
C VAL A 50 -7.26 22.54 9.67
N GLN A 51 -7.00 22.65 10.98
CA GLN A 51 -6.18 21.70 11.73
C GLN A 51 -6.98 21.10 12.89
N ILE A 52 -6.73 19.81 13.15
CA ILE A 52 -7.31 19.10 14.29
C ILE A 52 -6.27 19.12 15.40
N TYR A 53 -6.60 19.78 16.50
CA TYR A 53 -5.75 19.92 17.67
C TYR A 53 -6.23 19.02 18.79
N PHE A 54 -5.27 18.40 19.47
CA PHE A 54 -5.50 17.75 20.75
C PHE A 54 -4.79 18.56 21.84
N PRO A 55 -5.40 18.73 23.02
CA PRO A 55 -4.88 19.58 24.09
C PRO A 55 -3.57 19.05 24.68
N ASP A 56 -3.31 17.74 24.55
CA ASP A 56 -2.11 17.12 25.08
C ASP A 56 -1.18 16.63 23.96
N ALA A 57 0.12 16.90 24.11
CA ALA A 57 1.13 16.52 23.13
C ALA A 57 1.24 14.99 22.97
N SER A 58 1.05 14.24 24.07
CA SER A 58 1.12 12.77 24.02
C SER A 58 -0.04 12.18 23.21
N THR A 59 -1.25 12.75 23.35
CA THR A 59 -2.43 12.35 22.56
C THR A 59 -2.27 12.67 21.08
N THR A 60 -1.70 13.83 20.74
CA THR A 60 -1.41 14.22 19.35
C THR A 60 -0.44 13.22 18.70
N LEU A 61 0.63 12.87 19.42
CA LEU A 61 1.62 11.91 18.95
C LEU A 61 1.02 10.52 18.75
N PHE A 62 0.18 10.07 19.69
CA PHE A 62 -0.52 8.78 19.58
C PHE A 62 -1.45 8.72 18.36
N VAL A 63 -2.33 9.71 18.19
CA VAL A 63 -3.29 9.77 17.08
C VAL A 63 -2.57 9.86 15.73
N ASN A 64 -1.53 10.70 15.62
CA ASN A 64 -0.76 10.79 14.38
C ASN A 64 -0.05 9.47 14.07
N SER A 65 0.49 8.79 15.08
CA SER A 65 1.17 7.51 14.90
C SER A 65 0.23 6.41 14.41
N ILE A 66 -0.93 6.26 15.04
CA ILE A 66 -1.91 5.24 14.64
C ILE A 66 -2.51 5.59 13.27
N SER A 67 -2.80 6.86 12.99
CA SER A 67 -3.31 7.26 11.67
C SER A 67 -2.30 7.01 10.54
N ASN A 68 -1.01 7.23 10.78
CA ASN A 68 0.05 6.90 9.83
C ASN A 68 0.13 5.39 9.59
N LEU A 69 0.01 4.58 10.65
CA LEU A 69 -0.02 3.12 10.52
C LEU A 69 -1.24 2.64 9.72
N VAL A 70 -2.44 3.17 10.02
CA VAL A 70 -3.67 2.84 9.28
C VAL A 70 -3.53 3.20 7.81
N MET A 71 -2.99 4.39 7.48
CA MET A 71 -2.71 4.80 6.11
C MET A 71 -1.81 3.80 5.38
N VAL A 72 -0.70 3.39 5.99
CA VAL A 72 0.24 2.41 5.41
C VAL A 72 -0.45 1.06 5.19
N VAL A 73 -1.22 0.58 6.16
CA VAL A 73 -1.96 -0.70 6.07
C VAL A 73 -3.02 -0.67 4.96
N PHE A 74 -3.72 0.45 4.79
CA PHE A 74 -4.75 0.62 3.75
C PHE A 74 -4.16 0.55 2.33
N LEU A 75 -2.89 0.93 2.15
CA LEU A 75 -2.18 0.77 0.88
C LEU A 75 -1.54 -0.62 0.75
N ALA A 76 -1.03 -1.17 1.85
CA ALA A 76 -0.37 -2.46 1.90
C ALA A 76 -1.32 -3.62 1.57
N LEU A 77 -2.54 -3.63 2.11
CA LEU A 77 -3.47 -4.75 1.96
C LEU A 77 -3.88 -5.00 0.51
N PRO A 78 -4.34 -3.98 -0.27
CA PRO A 78 -4.67 -4.20 -1.68
C PRO A 78 -3.44 -4.55 -2.52
N LEU A 79 -2.27 -3.96 -2.22
CA LEU A 79 -1.03 -4.31 -2.90
C LEU A 79 -0.66 -5.78 -2.68
N ALA A 80 -0.71 -6.25 -1.43
CA ALA A 80 -0.48 -7.65 -1.09
C ALA A 80 -1.47 -8.56 -1.81
N TYR A 81 -2.75 -8.19 -1.86
CA TYR A 81 -3.76 -8.92 -2.61
C TYR A 81 -3.41 -9.03 -4.11
N PHE A 82 -2.98 -7.93 -4.76
CA PHE A 82 -2.60 -7.96 -6.17
C PHE A 82 -1.37 -8.82 -6.44
N ILE A 83 -0.36 -8.75 -5.57
CA ILE A 83 0.85 -9.57 -5.66
C ILE A 83 0.50 -11.05 -5.51
N ILE A 84 -0.28 -11.42 -4.49
CA ILE A 84 -0.68 -12.81 -4.24
C ILE A 84 -1.50 -13.34 -5.43
N LYS A 85 -2.51 -12.58 -5.89
CA LYS A 85 -3.33 -13.01 -7.03
C LYS A 85 -2.48 -13.23 -8.28
N THR A 86 -1.57 -12.30 -8.60
CA THR A 86 -0.76 -12.38 -9.82
C THR A 86 0.25 -13.53 -9.75
N THR A 87 0.94 -13.69 -8.63
CA THR A 87 1.90 -14.81 -8.44
C THR A 87 1.21 -16.17 -8.51
N LEU A 88 0.01 -16.31 -7.95
CA LEU A 88 -0.78 -17.54 -8.03
C LEU A 88 -1.22 -17.84 -9.47
N TYR A 89 -1.71 -16.82 -10.20
CA TYR A 89 -2.11 -16.96 -11.60
C TYR A 89 -0.96 -17.51 -12.46
N HIS A 90 0.24 -16.92 -12.33
CA HIS A 90 1.42 -17.38 -13.07
C HIS A 90 1.90 -18.77 -12.64
N THR A 91 1.90 -19.07 -11.34
CA THR A 91 2.31 -20.39 -10.83
C THR A 91 1.40 -21.50 -11.36
N ILE A 92 0.11 -21.21 -11.54
CA ILE A 92 -0.88 -22.13 -12.08
C ILE A 92 -0.69 -22.35 -13.58
N ALA A 93 -0.44 -21.28 -14.34
CA ALA A 93 -0.16 -21.39 -15.77
C ALA A 93 1.04 -22.31 -16.05
N ASN A 94 2.04 -22.30 -15.17
CA ASN A 94 3.25 -23.12 -15.31
C ASN A 94 3.13 -24.53 -14.68
N ASN A 95 2.18 -24.78 -13.77
CA ASN A 95 2.04 -26.08 -13.10
C ASN A 95 0.56 -26.47 -12.84
N PRO A 96 -0.03 -27.38 -13.64
CA PRO A 96 -1.43 -27.77 -13.51
C PRO A 96 -1.76 -28.52 -12.22
N ARG A 97 -0.77 -29.11 -11.51
CA ARG A 97 -1.00 -29.75 -10.20
C ARG A 97 -1.42 -28.72 -9.13
N THR A 98 -1.06 -27.45 -9.30
CA THR A 98 -1.44 -26.35 -8.41
C THR A 98 -2.94 -26.04 -8.53
N ILE A 99 -3.56 -26.26 -9.69
CA ILE A 99 -5.00 -26.06 -9.92
C ILE A 99 -5.83 -26.96 -9.02
N VAL A 100 -5.46 -28.25 -8.91
CA VAL A 100 -6.17 -29.23 -8.09
C VAL A 100 -6.11 -28.84 -6.60
N LYS A 101 -4.94 -28.38 -6.14
CA LYS A 101 -4.78 -27.87 -4.76
C LYS A 101 -5.64 -26.62 -4.52
N MET A 102 -5.63 -25.67 -5.45
CA MET A 102 -6.41 -24.43 -5.30
C MET A 102 -7.92 -24.61 -5.43
N THR A 103 -8.35 -25.60 -6.22
CA THR A 103 -9.75 -26.02 -6.31
C THR A 103 -10.24 -26.54 -4.97
N ARG A 104 -9.42 -27.32 -4.24
CA ARG A 104 -9.74 -27.75 -2.87
C ARG A 104 -9.89 -26.60 -1.88
N PHE A 105 -9.18 -25.49 -2.08
CA PHE A 105 -9.29 -24.29 -1.25
C PHE A 105 -10.42 -23.33 -1.67
N ASN A 106 -11.27 -23.71 -2.64
CA ASN A 106 -12.34 -22.86 -3.19
C ASN A 106 -11.83 -21.51 -3.75
N MET A 107 -10.57 -21.44 -4.16
CA MET A 107 -9.94 -20.22 -4.70
C MET A 107 -10.10 -20.09 -6.21
N LEU A 108 -10.98 -20.88 -6.85
CA LEU A 108 -11.11 -20.91 -8.31
C LEU A 108 -11.37 -19.52 -8.92
N LYS A 109 -12.20 -18.71 -8.25
CA LYS A 109 -12.53 -17.34 -8.70
C LYS A 109 -11.31 -16.40 -8.77
N TRP A 110 -10.27 -16.68 -7.98
CA TRP A 110 -9.04 -15.87 -7.98
C TRP A 110 -8.11 -16.22 -9.14
N ILE A 111 -8.33 -17.37 -9.77
CA ILE A 111 -7.45 -17.99 -10.77
C ILE A 111 -7.89 -17.66 -12.19
N THR A 112 -9.18 -17.43 -12.43
CA THR A 112 -9.74 -17.37 -13.81
C THR A 112 -9.60 -16.01 -14.48
N ALA A 113 -9.20 -14.95 -13.77
CA ALA A 113 -9.34 -13.57 -14.23
C ALA A 113 -8.01 -12.80 -14.20
N LYS A 114 -7.44 -12.52 -15.39
CA LYS A 114 -6.21 -11.72 -15.57
C LYS A 114 -6.54 -10.22 -15.52
N ASP A 115 -6.91 -9.75 -14.35
CA ASP A 115 -7.41 -8.37 -14.17
C ASP A 115 -6.34 -7.42 -13.64
N THR A 116 -5.27 -7.96 -13.07
CA THR A 116 -4.18 -7.22 -12.46
C THR A 116 -2.96 -7.19 -13.37
N SER A 117 -2.41 -5.99 -13.59
CA SER A 117 -1.23 -5.76 -14.41
C SER A 117 -0.05 -5.37 -13.51
N PHE A 118 1.17 -5.71 -13.93
CA PHE A 118 2.38 -5.17 -13.31
C PHE A 118 2.36 -3.65 -13.13
N LEU A 119 1.87 -2.90 -14.13
CA LEU A 119 1.73 -1.44 -14.03
C LEU A 119 0.88 -1.04 -12.81
N THR A 120 -0.19 -1.78 -12.53
CA THR A 120 -1.03 -1.55 -11.35
C THR A 120 -0.26 -1.81 -10.07
N MET A 121 0.40 -2.96 -9.93
CA MET A 121 1.18 -3.29 -8.73
C MET A 121 2.31 -2.28 -8.49
N PHE A 122 3.01 -1.88 -9.56
CA PHE A 122 4.08 -0.89 -9.50
C PHE A 122 3.59 0.47 -8.98
N ILE A 123 2.47 0.96 -9.51
CA ILE A 123 1.87 2.23 -9.06
C ILE A 123 1.49 2.14 -7.58
N TRP A 124 0.84 1.06 -7.15
CA TRP A 124 0.48 0.87 -5.75
C TRP A 124 1.71 0.79 -4.83
N CYS A 125 2.77 0.11 -5.28
CA CYS A 125 4.05 0.07 -4.56
C CYS A 125 4.68 1.46 -4.44
N ALA A 126 4.59 2.30 -5.48
CA ALA A 126 5.10 3.68 -5.43
C ALA A 126 4.32 4.54 -4.40
N PHE A 127 3.00 4.41 -4.32
CA PHE A 127 2.21 5.10 -3.30
C PHE A 127 2.51 4.61 -1.88
N LEU A 128 2.75 3.32 -1.70
CA LEU A 128 3.20 2.76 -0.42
C LEU A 128 4.56 3.33 0.00
N TRP A 129 5.48 3.53 -0.95
CA TRP A 129 6.76 4.21 -0.71
C TRP A 129 6.58 5.67 -0.31
N ILE A 130 5.69 6.42 -0.98
CA ILE A 130 5.38 7.80 -0.61
C ILE A 130 4.82 7.86 0.82
N ALA A 131 3.84 7.02 1.13
CA ALA A 131 3.25 6.93 2.47
C ALA A 131 4.28 6.57 3.55
N SER A 132 5.18 5.64 3.25
CA SER A 132 6.26 5.24 4.16
C SER A 132 7.29 6.35 4.33
N GLY A 133 7.66 7.05 3.24
CA GLY A 133 8.56 8.20 3.28
C GLY A 133 8.01 9.34 4.14
N VAL A 134 6.72 9.66 4.00
CA VAL A 134 6.03 10.64 4.85
C VAL A 134 6.04 10.20 6.32
N THR A 135 5.75 8.92 6.57
CA THR A 135 5.74 8.36 7.94
C THR A 135 7.13 8.42 8.58
N ILE A 136 8.18 8.08 7.83
CA ILE A 136 9.58 8.18 8.27
C ILE A 136 9.95 9.64 8.53
N ALA A 137 9.58 10.57 7.65
CA ALA A 137 9.80 12.00 7.88
C ALA A 137 9.13 12.48 9.18
N HIS A 138 7.89 12.06 9.45
CA HIS A 138 7.21 12.35 10.72
C HIS A 138 7.91 11.73 11.92
N THR A 139 8.52 10.54 11.79
CA THR A 139 9.32 9.97 12.89
C THR A 139 10.58 10.76 13.18
N LEU A 140 11.27 11.26 12.14
CA LEU A 140 12.47 12.09 12.29
C LEU A 140 12.16 13.45 12.93
N GLN A 141 10.95 13.97 12.69
CA GLN A 141 10.46 15.22 13.30
C GLN A 141 9.92 15.04 14.73
N GLY A 142 9.87 13.80 15.26
CA GLY A 142 9.31 13.51 16.58
C GLY A 142 7.77 13.51 16.64
N SER A 143 7.10 13.64 15.49
CA SER A 143 5.63 13.68 15.38
C SER A 143 4.99 12.29 15.32
N THR A 144 5.78 11.21 15.32
CA THR A 144 5.30 9.82 15.23
C THR A 144 6.28 8.89 15.96
N TYR A 145 5.76 7.83 16.60
CA TYR A 145 6.58 6.81 17.25
C TYR A 145 7.56 6.15 16.27
N SER A 146 8.81 5.96 16.70
CA SER A 146 9.88 5.39 15.87
C SER A 146 9.55 3.99 15.35
N TRP A 147 8.86 3.15 16.13
CA TRP A 147 8.46 1.81 15.70
C TRP A 147 7.50 1.83 14.50
N VAL A 148 6.63 2.84 14.39
CA VAL A 148 5.71 2.98 13.24
C VAL A 148 6.50 3.30 11.97
N GLY A 149 7.50 4.16 12.07
CA GLY A 149 8.42 4.46 10.97
C GLY A 149 9.19 3.23 10.49
N ILE A 150 9.71 2.43 11.43
CA ILE A 150 10.41 1.18 11.13
C ILE A 150 9.47 0.20 10.41
N VAL A 151 8.28 -0.03 10.95
CA VAL A 151 7.29 -0.95 10.35
C VAL A 151 6.91 -0.49 8.94
N ALA A 152 6.65 0.80 8.73
CA ALA A 152 6.31 1.35 7.42
C ALA A 152 7.45 1.13 6.41
N GLY A 153 8.70 1.43 6.80
CA GLY A 153 9.88 1.22 5.97
C GLY A 153 10.10 -0.25 5.62
N SER A 154 10.04 -1.15 6.62
CA SER A 154 10.18 -2.60 6.40
C SER A 154 9.10 -3.13 5.44
N LEU A 155 7.86 -2.67 5.60
CA LEU A 155 6.74 -3.11 4.77
C LEU A 155 6.88 -2.63 3.31
N ALA A 156 7.34 -1.39 3.09
CA ALA A 156 7.65 -0.89 1.75
C ALA A 156 8.78 -1.67 1.07
N LEU A 157 9.84 -2.03 1.82
CA LEU A 157 10.94 -2.85 1.31
C LEU A 157 10.45 -4.24 0.91
N ILE A 158 9.73 -4.93 1.79
CA ILE A 158 9.17 -6.26 1.52
C ILE A 158 8.24 -6.23 0.29
N ALA A 159 7.35 -5.24 0.22
CA ALA A 159 6.44 -5.08 -0.91
C ALA A 159 7.18 -4.86 -2.24
N SER A 160 8.28 -4.09 -2.21
CA SER A 160 9.10 -3.87 -3.40
C SER A 160 9.77 -5.15 -3.89
N LEU A 161 10.33 -5.97 -2.99
CA LEU A 161 10.93 -7.26 -3.33
C LEU A 161 9.92 -8.20 -4.01
N PHE A 162 8.71 -8.30 -3.45
CA PHE A 162 7.67 -9.12 -4.05
C PHE A 162 7.17 -8.57 -5.39
N THR A 163 7.11 -7.25 -5.55
CA THR A 163 6.72 -6.61 -6.82
C THR A 163 7.76 -6.88 -7.91
N ILE A 164 9.05 -6.80 -7.58
CA ILE A 164 10.15 -7.16 -8.51
C ILE A 164 10.08 -8.64 -8.87
N LYS A 165 9.91 -9.54 -7.90
CA LYS A 165 9.76 -10.97 -8.18
C LYS A 165 8.58 -11.26 -9.10
N THR A 166 7.47 -10.53 -8.93
CA THR A 166 6.30 -10.68 -9.80
C THR A 166 6.57 -10.16 -11.22
N PHE A 167 7.37 -9.10 -11.36
CA PHE A 167 7.83 -8.59 -12.66
C PHE A 167 8.69 -9.59 -13.42
N GLU A 168 9.63 -10.24 -12.71
CA GLU A 168 10.50 -11.26 -13.30
C GLU A 168 9.66 -12.42 -13.87
N ILE A 169 8.70 -12.92 -13.09
CA ILE A 169 7.79 -13.99 -13.51
C ILE A 169 6.97 -13.59 -14.74
N GLU A 170 6.48 -12.35 -14.81
CA GLU A 170 5.72 -11.86 -15.97
C GLU A 170 6.63 -11.70 -17.20
N THR A 171 7.87 -11.25 -17.01
CA THR A 171 8.85 -11.03 -18.09
C THR A 171 9.34 -12.34 -18.69
N ASP A 172 9.66 -13.34 -17.87
CA ASP A 172 10.11 -14.66 -18.33
C ASP A 172 9.06 -15.39 -19.19
N ASN A 173 7.77 -15.05 -19.02
CA ASN A 173 6.69 -15.57 -19.86
C ASN A 173 6.63 -14.92 -21.25
N ILE A 174 7.10 -13.68 -21.38
CA ILE A 174 7.10 -12.92 -22.65
C ILE A 174 8.41 -13.14 -23.41
N TYR A 175 9.54 -13.16 -22.69
CA TYR A 175 10.87 -13.40 -23.22
C TYR A 175 11.48 -14.61 -22.49
N PRO A 176 11.07 -15.84 -22.85
CA PRO A 176 11.63 -17.03 -22.23
C PRO A 176 13.13 -17.02 -22.44
N ARG A 177 13.89 -17.03 -21.34
CA ARG A 177 15.33 -17.22 -21.41
C ARG A 177 15.55 -18.61 -22.00
N GLU A 178 16.16 -18.68 -23.19
CA GLU A 178 16.72 -19.93 -23.66
C GLU A 178 17.76 -20.36 -22.62
N HIS A 179 17.41 -21.34 -21.80
CA HIS A 179 18.39 -22.05 -21.00
C HIS A 179 19.33 -22.73 -21.99
N LYS A 180 20.42 -22.05 -22.36
CA LYS A 180 21.57 -22.70 -22.97
C LYS A 180 22.06 -23.72 -21.96
N TYR A 181 21.67 -24.97 -22.18
CA TYR A 181 22.30 -26.13 -21.59
C TYR A 181 23.78 -26.07 -21.96
N TYR A 182 24.62 -25.81 -20.97
CA TYR A 182 26.04 -26.13 -20.97
C TYR A 182 26.26 -27.29 -20.00
#